data_AF-A0A1V9GB67-F1
#
_entry.id   AF-A0A1V9GB67-F1
#
_cell.length_a   1.000
_cell.length_b   1.000
_cell.length_c   1.000
_cell.angle_alpha   90.00
_cell.angle_beta   90.00
_cell.angle_gamma   90.00
#
_symmetry.space_group_name_H-M   'P 1'
#
loop_
_entity.id
_entity.type
_entity.pdbx_description
1 polymer ?
#
loop_
_entity_poly.entity_id
_entity_poly.type
_entity_poly.pdbx_seq_one_letter_code
_entity_poly.pdbx_strand_id
1 'polypeptide(L)' 'MKLTQKALRVINNPTTRRRLMDVLGCTEFTISRYIQKNSDNLTKAAAMQVIREVTGLPDSEILEG' A
#
# COMPACT_ATOMS: atom_id res chain seq x y z
N MET A 1 5.26 9.48 -6.60
CA MET A 1 3.82 9.14 -6.70
C MET A 1 3.26 8.85 -5.33
N LYS A 2 1.95 8.99 -5.17
CA LYS A 2 1.22 8.81 -3.91
C LYS A 2 0.01 7.92 -4.16
N LEU A 3 -0.48 7.23 -3.13
CA LEU A 3 -1.72 6.47 -3.23
C LEU A 3 -2.92 7.38 -2.97
N THR A 4 -4.06 7.08 -3.60
CA THR A 4 -5.32 7.74 -3.29
C THR A 4 -5.80 7.40 -1.87
N GLN A 5 -6.62 8.28 -1.28
CA GLN A 5 -7.23 8.02 0.03
C GLN A 5 -8.08 6.75 0.06
N LYS A 6 -8.71 6.40 -1.07
CA LYS A 6 -9.47 5.16 -1.24
C LYS A 6 -8.56 3.94 -1.07
N ALA A 7 -7.44 3.91 -1.79
CA ALA A 7 -6.46 2.82 -1.69
C ALA A 7 -5.88 2.71 -0.26
N LEU A 8 -5.51 3.83 0.36
CA LEU A 8 -4.97 3.86 1.73
C LEU A 8 -5.94 3.25 2.75
N ARG A 9 -7.24 3.54 2.66
CA ARG A 9 -8.25 2.97 3.56
C ARG A 9 -8.37 1.46 3.41
N VAL A 10 -8.39 0.96 2.17
CA VAL A 10 -8.53 -0.48 1.90
C VAL A 10 -7.33 -1.26 2.45
N ILE A 11 -6.12 -0.75 2.28
CA ILE A 11 -4.90 -1.48 2.66
C ILE A 11 -4.55 -1.35 4.16
N ASN A 12 -5.19 -0.45 4.90
CA ASN A 12 -4.93 -0.25 6.32
C ASN A 12 -5.69 -1.23 7.21
N ASN A 13 -5.41 -2.52 7.02
CA ASN A 13 -5.93 -3.61 7.85
C ASN A 13 -4.80 -4.60 8.18
N PRO A 14 -4.89 -5.38 9.28
CA PRO A 14 -3.81 -6.26 9.72
C PRO A 14 -3.33 -7.25 8.64
N THR A 15 -4.27 -7.84 7.89
CA THR A 15 -3.98 -8.82 6.85
C THR A 15 -3.14 -8.21 5.73
N THR A 16 -3.56 -7.06 5.20
CA THR A 16 -2.83 -6.39 4.13
C THR A 16 -1.50 -5.81 4.62
N ARG A 17 -1.44 -5.28 5.84
CA ARG A 17 -0.19 -4.79 6.43
C ARG A 17 0.85 -5.90 6.54
N ARG A 18 0.45 -7.11 6.96
CA ARG A 18 1.34 -8.27 7.01
C ARG A 18 1.88 -8.65 5.63
N ARG A 19 1.03 -8.69 4.61
CA ARG A 19 1.48 -8.94 3.23
C ARG A 19 2.47 -7.88 2.75
N LEU A 20 2.22 -6.61 3.07
CA LEU A 20 3.13 -5.52 2.74
C LEU A 20 4.47 -5.61 3.47
N MET A 21 4.49 -6.10 4.72
CA MET A 21 5.74 -6.38 5.45
C MET A 21 6.59 -7.41 4.72
N ASP A 22 5.97 -8.53 4.32
CA ASP A 22 6.67 -9.65 3.69
C ASP A 22 7.32 -9.22 2.37
N VAL A 23 6.60 -8.45 1.53
CA VAL A 23 7.11 -8.01 0.23
C VAL A 23 8.07 -6.82 0.29
N LEU A 24 7.96 -5.96 1.32
CA LEU A 24 8.85 -4.81 1.50
C LEU A 24 10.02 -5.08 2.46
N GLY A 25 10.03 -6.24 3.13
CA GLY A 25 11.08 -6.64 4.06
C GLY A 25 11.18 -5.72 5.29
N CYS A 26 10.05 -5.25 5.82
CA CYS A 26 10.03 -4.33 6.96
C CYS A 26 9.00 -4.71 8.03
N THR A 27 9.02 -4.00 9.17
CA THR A 27 8.10 -4.26 10.28
C THR A 27 6.69 -3.71 10.05
N GLU A 28 5.69 -4.21 10.79
CA GLU A 28 4.31 -3.70 10.70
C GLU A 28 4.24 -2.22 11.11
N PHE A 29 5.07 -1.82 12.06
CA PHE A 29 5.21 -0.43 12.47
C PHE A 29 5.66 0.46 11.31
N THR A 30 6.64 0.01 10.53
CA THR A 30 7.11 0.73 9.33
C THR A 30 6.01 0.82 8.27
N ILE A 31 5.26 -0.26 8.02
CA ILE A 31 4.11 -0.22 7.10
C ILE A 31 3.04 0.77 7.58
N SER A 32 2.71 0.75 8.87
CA SER A 32 1.74 1.68 9.46
C SER A 32 2.17 3.14 9.27
N ARG A 33 3.47 3.42 9.46
CA ARG A 33 4.06 4.74 9.18
C ARG A 33 4.03 5.09 7.69
N TYR A 34 4.27 4.14 6.80
CA TYR A 34 4.18 4.36 5.35
C TYR A 34 2.76 4.72 4.92
N ILE A 35 1.75 4.01 5.43
CA ILE A 35 0.35 4.31 5.16
C ILE A 35 0.00 5.70 5.70
N GLN A 36 0.36 6.01 6.94
CA GLN A 36 0.09 7.30 7.56
C GLN A 36 0.72 8.47 6.78
N LYS A 37 1.95 8.30 6.27
CA LYS A 37 2.68 9.34 5.53
C LYS A 37 2.45 9.28 4.01
N ASN A 38 1.61 8.35 3.54
CA ASN A 38 1.45 8.02 2.13
C ASN A 38 2.81 7.88 1.43
N SER A 39 3.71 7.04 1.95
CA SER A 39 5.09 6.94 1.46
C SER A 39 5.11 6.40 0.03
N ASP A 40 6.00 6.96 -0.78
CA ASP A 40 6.45 6.44 -2.07
C ASP A 40 6.89 4.97 -2.03
N ASN A 41 7.33 4.44 -0.88
CA ASN A 41 7.59 3.01 -0.71
C ASN A 41 6.37 2.12 -1.03
N LEU A 42 5.15 2.64 -0.85
CA LEU A 42 3.92 1.92 -1.22
C LEU A 42 3.66 1.90 -2.74
N THR A 43 4.37 2.73 -3.50
CA THR A 43 4.29 2.77 -4.98
C THR A 43 5.38 1.94 -5.66
N LYS A 44 6.24 1.26 -4.90
CA LYS A 44 7.21 0.29 -5.44
C LYS A 44 6.47 -0.91 -6.05
N ALA A 45 7.05 -1.53 -7.07
CA ALA A 45 6.43 -2.63 -7.82
C ALA A 45 5.88 -3.75 -6.91
N ALA A 46 6.66 -4.18 -5.91
CA ALA A 46 6.25 -5.23 -4.97
C ALA A 46 5.03 -4.85 -4.12
N ALA A 47 4.97 -3.59 -3.63
CA ALA A 47 3.81 -3.10 -2.90
C ALA A 47 2.59 -2.93 -3.82
N MET A 48 2.80 -2.37 -5.02
CA MET A 48 1.73 -2.16 -6.00
C MET A 48 1.05 -3.47 -6.42
N GLN A 49 1.81 -4.56 -6.54
CA GLN A 49 1.23 -5.88 -6.78
C GLN A 49 0.22 -6.28 -5.69
N VAL A 50 0.62 -6.18 -4.41
CA VAL A 50 -0.28 -6.49 -3.28
C VAL A 50 -1.49 -5.55 -3.25
N ILE A 51 -1.28 -4.26 -3.50
CA ILE A 51 -2.36 -3.25 -3.47
C ILE A 51 -3.38 -3.53 -4.58
N ARG A 52 -2.95 -3.85 -5.81
CA ARG A 52 -3.85 -4.23 -6.91
C ARG A 52 -4.67 -5.48 -6.57
N GLU A 53 -4.02 -6.51 -6.04
CA GLU A 53 -4.69 -7.76 -5.67
C GLU A 53 -5.73 -7.56 -4.57
N VAL A 54 -5.46 -6.71 -3.57
CA VAL A 54 -6.37 -6.46 -2.45
C VAL A 54 -7.50 -5.51 -2.83
N THR A 55 -7.21 -4.49 -3.64
CA THR A 55 -8.19 -3.45 -3.98
C THR A 55 -9.06 -3.84 -5.18
N GLY A 56 -8.54 -4.66 -6.11
CA GLY A 56 -9.18 -4.95 -7.39
C GLY A 56 -9.28 -3.73 -8.31
N LEU A 57 -8.56 -2.64 -8.00
CA LEU A 57 -8.65 -1.36 -8.70
C LEU A 57 -7.56 -1.23 -9.77
N PRO A 58 -7.81 -0.48 -10.85
CA PRO A 58 -6.77 -0.10 -11.80
C PRO A 58 -5.82 0.93 -11.18
N ASP A 59 -4.61 1.03 -11.75
CA ASP A 59 -3.59 1.98 -11.27
C ASP A 59 -4.06 3.43 -11.21
N SER A 60 -4.92 3.85 -12.15
CA SER A 60 -5.52 5.19 -12.19
C SER A 60 -6.41 5.51 -11.00
N GLU A 61 -6.93 4.49 -10.30
CA GLU A 61 -7.70 4.66 -9.06
C GLU A 61 -6.86 4.44 -7.80
N ILE A 62 -5.73 3.75 -7.93
CA ILE A 62 -4.79 3.48 -6.83
C ILE A 62 -3.86 4.66 -6.61
N LEU A 63 -3.37 5.27 -7.70
CA LEU A 63 -2.36 6.32 -7.68
C LEU A 63 -3.00 7.69 -7.85
N GLU A 64 -2.51 8.66 -7.09
CA GLU A 64 -2.78 10.07 -7.35
C GLU A 64 -2.04 10.48 -8.64
N GLY A 65 -2.78 11.15 -9.54
CA GLY A 65 -2.25 11.74 -10.76
C GLY A 65 -1.43 13.00 -10.52
#